data_AF-A0AA37MG77-F1
#
_entry.id   AF-A0AA37MG77-F1
#
_cell.length_a   1.000
_cell.length_b   1.000
_cell.length_c   1.000
_cell.angle_alpha   90.00
_cell.angle_beta   90.00
_cell.angle_gamma   90.00
#
_symmetry.space_group_name_H-M   'P 1'
#
loop_
_entity.id
_entity.type
_entity.pdbx_description
1 polymer ?
#
loop_
_entity_poly.entity_id
_entity_poly.type
_entity_poly.pdbx_seq_one_letter_code
_entity_poly.pdbx_strand_id
1 'polypeptide(L)'
;MSEYYFYGLAALMYLTTCWTFSAVRWFHTCRAPKERHKYIWPDRKLQCLIYLCATILLPYIINPASPSAWMLEKSYFPACYYFYCGVLLLCFFGSVKQWNQWKTVSWAAALIVVATMLVPAVDAWFPSGILNAQGLRIWNYVVLIESIIMMVYSGLAMWQVKHWMEEARDQNYSNPDDFPADYARRVWLAPVLFTPLLWPAYIWDSPLWMAIDNVLLAASNILLLLNVMPAWRRKTILSSSEADITECHEEPTDDNKNEQIEQTAIEIEEYVKGQRAYLDSHLKLDDVVAHTHLGRTNVSLTFRCHFSSFANYVNSLRLTHYEQYLSQHPNETKESAALASGFSSYTAYYRAKKKLENEGLSPKTTK
;
A
#
# COMPACT_ATOMS: atom_id res chain seq x y z
N MET A 1 43.43 -6.29 13.61
CA MET A 1 42.35 -6.11 14.61
C MET A 1 41.68 -4.75 14.49
N SER A 2 42.44 -3.64 14.35
CA SER A 2 41.89 -2.28 14.19
C SER A 2 41.02 -2.07 12.94
N GLU A 3 41.45 -2.57 11.77
CA GLU A 3 40.71 -2.34 10.50
C GLU A 3 39.33 -3.02 10.44
N TYR A 4 39.22 -4.24 11.00
CA TYR A 4 37.96 -4.98 11.02
C TYR A 4 36.92 -4.42 12.00
N TYR A 5 37.37 -3.69 13.03
CA TYR A 5 36.48 -3.04 13.99
C TYR A 5 35.59 -1.99 13.30
N PHE A 6 36.14 -1.27 12.33
CA PHE A 6 35.39 -0.29 11.55
C PHE A 6 34.21 -0.91 10.78
N TYR A 7 34.40 -2.10 10.19
CA TYR A 7 33.34 -2.79 9.45
C TYR A 7 32.20 -3.26 10.35
N GLY A 8 32.52 -3.81 11.53
CA GLY A 8 31.52 -4.18 12.52
C GLY A 8 30.75 -2.96 13.05
N LEU A 9 31.43 -1.82 13.23
CA LEU A 9 30.81 -0.57 13.68
C LEU A 9 29.81 -0.02 12.64
N ALA A 10 30.16 -0.07 11.35
CA ALA A 10 29.25 0.35 10.28
C ALA A 10 27.98 -0.52 10.24
N ALA A 11 28.12 -1.84 10.35
CA ALA A 11 26.97 -2.75 10.43
C ALA A 11 26.13 -2.50 11.69
N LEU A 12 26.76 -2.17 12.82
CA LEU A 12 26.05 -1.79 14.05
C LEU A 12 25.24 -0.49 13.88
N MET A 13 25.75 0.49 13.14
CA MET A 13 24.99 1.70 12.80
C MET A 13 23.72 1.37 12.01
N TYR A 14 23.82 0.50 11.00
CA TYR A 14 22.64 0.03 10.27
C TYR A 14 21.65 -0.66 11.21
N LEU A 15 22.10 -1.64 12.00
CA LEU A 15 21.25 -2.41 12.89
C LEU A 15 20.53 -1.55 13.95
N THR A 16 21.23 -0.59 14.54
CA THR A 16 20.65 0.33 15.54
C THR A 16 19.58 1.24 14.93
N THR A 17 19.75 1.71 13.69
CA THR A 17 18.69 2.46 12.99
C THR A 17 17.50 1.58 12.64
N CYS A 18 17.70 0.29 12.32
CA CYS A 18 16.61 -0.66 12.11
C CYS A 18 15.78 -0.90 13.37
N TRP A 19 16.44 -1.10 14.53
CA TRP A 19 15.75 -1.23 15.81
C TRP A 19 15.00 0.06 16.18
N THR A 20 15.63 1.21 15.96
CA THR A 20 15.00 2.52 16.20
C THR A 20 13.78 2.70 15.33
N PHE A 21 13.87 2.38 14.03
CA PHE A 21 12.74 2.40 13.10
C PHE A 21 11.60 1.55 13.63
N SER A 22 11.87 0.28 13.96
CA SER A 22 10.84 -0.65 14.41
C SER A 22 10.18 -0.20 15.73
N ALA A 23 10.98 0.25 16.70
CA ALA A 23 10.49 0.74 17.98
C ALA A 23 9.61 1.99 17.81
N VAL A 24 10.09 3.02 17.09
CA VAL A 24 9.29 4.23 16.83
C VAL A 24 8.00 3.87 16.11
N ARG A 25 8.08 2.99 15.10
CA ARG A 25 6.92 2.60 14.30
C ARG A 25 5.90 1.78 15.11
N TRP A 26 6.35 1.02 16.10
CA TRP A 26 5.51 0.25 17.01
C TRP A 26 4.79 1.13 18.03
N PHE A 27 5.52 2.04 18.67
CA PHE A 27 5.01 2.85 19.79
C PHE A 27 4.40 4.20 19.37
N HIS A 28 4.72 4.71 18.19
CA HIS A 28 4.28 6.02 17.74
C HIS A 28 3.42 5.97 16.47
N THR A 29 2.28 6.66 16.53
CA THR A 29 1.44 6.98 15.39
C THR A 29 1.01 8.43 15.49
N CYS A 30 1.24 9.24 14.45
CA CYS A 30 0.81 10.64 14.45
C CYS A 30 -0.71 10.72 14.70
N ARG A 31 -1.13 11.44 15.75
CA ARG A 31 -2.50 11.80 16.19
C ARG A 31 -3.68 11.24 15.36
N ALA A 32 -3.88 9.93 15.29
CA ALA A 32 -4.96 9.30 14.53
C ALA A 32 -5.86 8.46 15.45
N PRO A 33 -7.19 8.42 15.24
CA PRO A 33 -8.09 7.58 16.02
C PRO A 33 -7.62 6.11 16.01
N LYS A 34 -7.48 5.49 17.18
CA LYS A 34 -6.96 4.12 17.34
C LYS A 34 -7.73 3.09 16.51
N GLU A 35 -9.03 3.28 16.38
CA GLU A 35 -9.96 2.42 15.65
C GLU A 35 -9.63 2.29 14.16
N ARG A 36 -8.99 3.31 13.56
CA ARG A 36 -8.69 3.35 12.11
C ARG A 36 -7.23 3.05 11.77
N HIS A 37 -6.43 2.57 12.73
CA HIS A 37 -4.99 2.34 12.51
C HIS A 37 -4.71 1.30 11.42
N LYS A 38 -5.47 0.20 11.37
CA LYS A 38 -5.32 -0.83 10.33
C LYS A 38 -5.60 -0.29 8.93
N TYR A 39 -6.49 0.70 8.82
CA TYR A 39 -6.80 1.35 7.56
C TYR A 39 -5.77 2.39 7.18
N ILE A 40 -5.32 3.24 8.11
CA ILE A 40 -4.36 4.31 7.81
C ILE A 40 -2.96 3.75 7.53
N TRP A 41 -2.57 2.69 8.23
CA TRP A 41 -1.26 2.04 8.10
C TRP A 41 -1.38 0.50 8.13
N PRO A 42 -1.90 -0.11 7.06
CA PRO A 42 -2.10 -1.56 6.96
C PRO A 42 -0.82 -2.39 7.12
N ASP A 43 0.30 -1.87 6.63
CA ASP A 43 1.61 -2.53 6.60
C ASP A 43 2.47 -2.27 7.85
N ARG A 44 2.00 -1.46 8.81
CA ARG A 44 2.78 -1.03 9.99
C ARG A 44 3.47 -2.20 10.71
N LYS A 45 2.71 -3.24 11.02
CA LYS A 45 3.25 -4.41 11.76
C LYS A 45 4.28 -5.16 10.93
N LEU A 46 4.07 -5.23 9.63
CA LEU A 46 4.98 -5.87 8.69
C LEU A 46 6.29 -5.08 8.58
N GLN A 47 6.23 -3.76 8.52
CA GLN A 47 7.42 -2.91 8.58
C GLN A 47 8.22 -3.17 9.87
N CYS A 48 7.57 -3.15 11.04
CA CYS A 48 8.24 -3.46 12.31
C CYS A 48 8.93 -4.83 12.29
N LEU A 49 8.26 -5.86 11.75
CA LEU A 49 8.82 -7.21 11.62
C LEU A 49 10.05 -7.23 10.71
N ILE A 50 9.94 -6.68 9.50
CA ILE A 50 11.04 -6.63 8.52
C ILE A 50 12.28 -5.94 9.10
N TYR A 51 12.09 -4.80 9.77
CA TYR A 51 13.20 -4.07 10.39
C TYR A 51 13.79 -4.80 11.61
N LEU A 52 13.01 -5.64 12.31
CA LEU A 52 13.55 -6.52 13.37
C LEU A 52 14.33 -7.70 12.80
N CYS A 53 13.98 -8.22 11.62
CA CYS A 53 14.70 -9.33 10.97
C CYS A 53 16.18 -9.01 10.70
N ALA A 54 16.56 -7.73 10.55
CA ALA A 54 17.95 -7.31 10.41
C ALA A 54 18.84 -7.74 11.59
N THR A 55 18.25 -8.09 12.74
CA THR A 55 18.96 -8.67 13.90
C THR A 55 19.73 -9.95 13.55
N ILE A 56 19.36 -10.63 12.46
CA ILE A 56 20.08 -11.80 11.96
C ILE A 56 21.56 -11.49 11.65
N LEU A 57 21.92 -10.24 11.37
CA LEU A 57 23.28 -9.78 11.03
C LEU A 57 24.23 -9.66 12.22
N LEU A 58 23.77 -9.89 13.46
CA LEU A 58 24.59 -9.82 14.66
C LEU A 58 25.93 -10.59 14.60
N PRO A 59 26.04 -11.79 14.00
CA PRO A 59 27.31 -12.48 13.85
C PRO A 59 28.40 -11.65 13.17
N TYR A 60 28.04 -10.86 12.16
CA TYR A 60 29.00 -10.03 11.43
C TYR A 60 29.51 -8.85 12.26
N ILE A 61 28.65 -8.27 13.12
CA ILE A 61 29.05 -7.22 14.05
C ILE A 61 30.06 -7.76 15.08
N ILE A 62 29.83 -8.98 15.58
CA ILE A 62 30.67 -9.61 16.60
C ILE A 62 32.00 -10.07 16.00
N ASN A 63 31.98 -10.67 14.81
CA ASN A 63 33.18 -11.21 14.16
C ASN A 63 33.20 -10.94 12.65
N PRO A 64 33.52 -9.70 12.23
CA PRO A 64 33.54 -9.31 10.82
C PRO A 64 34.66 -9.98 10.00
N ALA A 65 35.62 -10.62 10.66
CA ALA A 65 36.69 -11.37 9.99
C ALA A 65 36.26 -12.81 9.60
N SER A 66 35.13 -13.29 10.10
CA SER A 66 34.62 -14.64 9.80
C SER A 66 34.11 -14.74 8.36
N PRO A 67 34.55 -15.72 7.56
CA PRO A 67 34.04 -15.94 6.21
C PRO A 67 32.52 -16.20 6.16
N SER A 68 31.99 -16.95 7.14
CA SER A 68 30.57 -17.25 7.23
C SER A 68 29.75 -16.02 7.62
N ALA A 69 30.27 -15.19 8.52
CA ALA A 69 29.62 -13.93 8.88
C ALA A 69 29.66 -12.91 7.73
N TRP A 70 30.77 -12.85 6.99
CA TRP A 70 30.87 -12.07 5.75
C TRP A 70 29.87 -12.55 4.70
N MET A 71 29.73 -13.86 4.51
CA MET A 71 28.74 -14.44 3.59
C MET A 71 27.31 -14.03 3.97
N LEU A 72 26.97 -14.09 5.26
CA LEU A 72 25.67 -13.64 5.77
C LEU A 72 25.42 -12.16 5.44
N GLU A 73 26.36 -11.29 5.81
CA GLU A 73 26.23 -9.84 5.60
C GLU A 73 26.06 -9.49 4.12
N LYS A 74 26.95 -10.00 3.25
CA LYS A 74 26.89 -9.68 1.82
C LYS A 74 25.65 -10.22 1.13
N SER A 75 25.11 -11.34 1.59
CA SER A 75 23.92 -11.95 1.00
C SER A 75 22.62 -11.26 1.41
N TYR A 76 22.61 -10.56 2.55
CA TYR A 76 21.39 -10.03 3.15
C TYR A 76 20.66 -9.02 2.28
N PHE A 77 21.36 -8.00 1.78
CA PHE A 77 20.72 -6.94 0.99
C PHE A 77 20.17 -7.45 -0.35
N PRO A 78 20.94 -8.19 -1.19
CA PRO A 78 20.41 -8.73 -2.44
C PRO A 78 19.22 -9.68 -2.25
N ALA A 79 19.27 -10.55 -1.24
CA ALA A 79 18.20 -11.52 -0.97
C ALA A 79 16.92 -10.86 -0.42
N CYS A 80 17.07 -9.93 0.53
CA CYS A 80 15.93 -9.45 1.31
C CYS A 80 15.28 -8.18 0.75
N TYR A 81 16.07 -7.26 0.18
CA TYR A 81 15.60 -5.90 -0.12
C TYR A 81 14.41 -5.88 -1.09
N TYR A 82 14.52 -6.58 -2.22
CA TYR A 82 13.48 -6.58 -3.24
C TYR A 82 12.20 -7.25 -2.74
N PHE A 83 12.32 -8.31 -1.95
CA PHE A 83 11.19 -8.91 -1.25
C PHE A 83 10.51 -7.91 -0.31
N TYR A 84 11.28 -7.22 0.55
CA TYR A 84 10.74 -6.23 1.49
C TYR A 84 9.97 -5.13 0.78
N CYS A 85 10.53 -4.55 -0.28
CA CYS A 85 9.82 -3.50 -1.00
C CYS A 85 8.56 -4.03 -1.70
N GLY A 86 8.64 -5.18 -2.37
CA GLY A 86 7.49 -5.77 -3.04
C GLY A 86 6.34 -6.09 -2.08
N VAL A 87 6.64 -6.73 -0.94
CA VAL A 87 5.61 -7.07 0.05
C VAL A 87 5.03 -5.85 0.74
N LEU A 88 5.83 -4.81 1.02
CA LEU A 88 5.32 -3.57 1.61
C LEU A 88 4.42 -2.80 0.65
N LEU A 89 4.80 -2.70 -0.64
CA LEU A 89 3.95 -2.10 -1.67
C LEU A 89 2.61 -2.84 -1.79
N LEU A 90 2.64 -4.16 -1.94
CA LEU A 90 1.43 -4.97 -2.06
C LEU A 90 0.59 -4.96 -0.79
N CYS A 91 1.20 -4.99 0.39
CA CYS A 91 0.49 -4.93 1.67
C CYS A 91 -0.19 -3.57 1.85
N PHE A 92 0.53 -2.48 1.58
CA PHE A 92 -0.01 -1.15 1.77
C PHE A 92 -1.12 -0.82 0.77
N PHE A 93 -0.85 -0.92 -0.54
CA PHE A 93 -1.81 -0.52 -1.57
C PHE A 93 -2.85 -1.61 -1.85
N GLY A 94 -2.47 -2.88 -1.76
CA GLY A 94 -3.38 -4.01 -1.95
C GLY A 94 -4.42 -4.15 -0.86
N SER A 95 -4.21 -3.59 0.34
CA SER A 95 -5.21 -3.64 1.43
C SER A 95 -6.57 -3.04 1.04
N VAL A 96 -6.59 -2.15 0.04
CA VAL A 96 -7.79 -1.46 -0.47
C VAL A 96 -8.33 -2.09 -1.75
N LYS A 97 -7.53 -2.96 -2.39
CA LYS A 97 -7.81 -3.58 -3.69
C LYS A 97 -7.91 -5.09 -3.57
N GLN A 98 -6.78 -5.78 -3.64
CA GLN A 98 -6.69 -7.22 -3.89
C GLN A 98 -5.65 -7.93 -3.00
N TRP A 99 -5.49 -7.51 -1.74
CA TRP A 99 -4.49 -8.11 -0.83
C TRP A 99 -4.58 -9.64 -0.76
N ASN A 100 -5.78 -10.22 -0.72
CA ASN A 100 -5.93 -11.68 -0.61
C ASN A 100 -5.31 -12.45 -1.78
N GLN A 101 -5.27 -11.89 -2.99
CA GLN A 101 -4.66 -12.52 -4.15
C GLN A 101 -3.13 -12.52 -4.03
N TRP A 102 -2.57 -11.38 -3.63
CA TRP A 102 -1.12 -11.18 -3.54
C TRP A 102 -0.51 -11.78 -2.27
N LYS A 103 -1.31 -11.95 -1.21
CA LYS A 103 -0.87 -12.49 0.08
C LYS A 103 -0.20 -13.86 -0.06
N THR A 104 -0.77 -14.77 -0.84
CA THR A 104 -0.21 -16.13 -1.03
C THR A 104 1.16 -16.07 -1.71
N VAL A 105 1.30 -15.25 -2.75
CA VAL A 105 2.57 -15.05 -3.46
C VAL A 105 3.61 -14.44 -2.52
N SER A 106 3.22 -13.44 -1.73
CA SER A 106 4.11 -12.83 -0.73
C SER A 106 4.56 -13.82 0.36
N TRP A 107 3.70 -14.76 0.79
CA TRP A 107 4.09 -15.81 1.74
C TRP A 107 5.10 -16.80 1.15
N ALA A 108 4.91 -17.20 -0.11
CA ALA A 108 5.86 -18.06 -0.80
C ALA A 108 7.22 -17.35 -0.93
N ALA A 109 7.24 -16.07 -1.33
CA ALA A 109 8.45 -15.27 -1.39
C ALA A 109 9.13 -15.13 -0.01
N ALA A 110 8.36 -14.90 1.05
CA ALA A 110 8.88 -14.83 2.41
C ALA A 110 9.56 -16.13 2.85
N LEU A 111 8.98 -17.29 2.51
CA LEU A 111 9.55 -18.59 2.85
C LEU A 111 10.89 -18.82 2.16
N ILE A 112 11.01 -18.41 0.88
CA ILE A 112 12.27 -18.49 0.13
C ILE A 112 13.34 -17.63 0.82
N VAL A 113 13.05 -16.36 1.10
CA VAL A 113 14.01 -15.43 1.74
C VAL A 113 14.45 -15.93 3.11
N VAL A 114 13.51 -16.41 3.93
CA VAL A 114 13.84 -16.96 5.24
C VAL A 114 14.71 -18.20 5.12
N ALA A 115 14.39 -19.12 4.19
CA ALA A 115 15.18 -20.32 3.98
C ALA A 115 16.62 -19.99 3.54
N THR A 116 16.80 -19.03 2.64
CA THR A 116 18.14 -18.60 2.22
C THR A 116 18.88 -17.91 3.37
N MET A 117 18.27 -16.99 4.11
CA MET A 117 19.03 -16.28 5.16
C MET A 117 19.36 -17.15 6.37
N LEU A 118 18.58 -18.22 6.62
CA LEU A 118 18.78 -19.09 7.77
C LEU A 118 20.06 -19.91 7.71
N VAL A 119 20.46 -20.40 6.53
CA VAL A 119 21.67 -21.22 6.36
C VAL A 119 22.97 -20.47 6.73
N PRO A 120 23.29 -19.30 6.15
CA PRO A 120 24.49 -18.54 6.52
C PRO A 120 24.39 -17.99 7.94
N ALA A 121 23.19 -17.70 8.45
CA ALA A 121 23.02 -17.26 9.83
C ALA A 121 23.39 -18.36 10.83
N VAL A 122 22.90 -19.59 10.61
CA VAL A 122 23.24 -20.73 11.47
C VAL A 122 24.73 -21.03 11.41
N ASP A 123 25.34 -21.06 10.22
CA ASP A 123 26.78 -21.34 10.10
C ASP A 123 27.65 -20.22 10.69
N ALA A 124 27.21 -18.96 10.64
CA ALA A 124 27.92 -17.84 11.26
C ALA A 124 27.89 -17.88 12.79
N TRP A 125 26.80 -18.36 13.40
CA TRP A 125 26.72 -18.57 14.85
C TRP A 125 27.40 -19.86 15.30
N PHE A 126 27.27 -20.91 14.52
CA PHE A 126 27.77 -22.25 14.81
C PHE A 126 28.56 -22.73 13.59
N PRO A 127 29.90 -22.53 13.57
CA PRO A 127 30.76 -22.92 12.45
C PRO A 127 30.76 -24.43 12.23
N SER A 128 29.75 -24.90 11.50
CA SER A 128 29.46 -26.31 11.27
C SER A 128 30.29 -26.89 10.12
N GLY A 129 30.87 -26.01 9.30
CA GLY A 129 31.60 -26.38 8.09
C GLY A 129 30.69 -26.60 6.88
N ILE A 130 29.37 -26.38 7.01
CA ILE A 130 28.41 -26.45 5.90
C ILE A 130 28.82 -25.46 4.80
N LEU A 131 29.19 -24.23 5.17
CA LEU A 131 29.72 -23.23 4.24
C LEU A 131 31.26 -23.27 4.17
N ASN A 132 31.81 -24.43 3.80
CA ASN A 132 33.21 -24.53 3.39
C ASN A 132 33.46 -23.80 2.06
N ALA A 133 34.70 -23.81 1.54
CA ALA A 133 35.05 -23.08 0.31
C ALA A 133 34.17 -23.42 -0.92
N GLN A 134 33.72 -24.67 -1.08
CA GLN A 134 32.79 -25.05 -2.14
C GLN A 134 31.36 -24.62 -1.81
N GLY A 135 30.92 -24.80 -0.57
CA GLY A 135 29.62 -24.36 -0.07
C GLY A 135 29.40 -22.86 -0.26
N LEU A 136 30.39 -22.03 0.05
CA LEU A 136 30.35 -20.57 -0.16
C LEU A 136 30.15 -20.19 -1.63
N ARG A 137 30.78 -20.91 -2.57
CA ARG A 137 30.61 -20.68 -4.01
C ARG A 137 29.20 -21.04 -4.48
N ILE A 138 28.69 -22.20 -4.06
CA ILE A 138 27.31 -22.63 -4.36
C ILE A 138 26.32 -21.60 -3.79
N TRP A 139 26.57 -21.14 -2.57
CA TRP A 139 25.70 -20.17 -1.90
C TRP A 139 25.60 -18.83 -2.65
N ASN A 140 26.72 -18.33 -3.18
CA ASN A 140 26.68 -17.12 -4.03
C ASN A 140 25.75 -17.28 -5.24
N TYR A 141 25.69 -18.46 -5.86
CA TYR A 141 24.76 -18.71 -6.97
C TYR A 141 23.32 -18.78 -6.49
N VAL A 142 23.06 -19.39 -5.35
CA VAL A 142 21.72 -19.44 -4.74
C VAL A 142 21.20 -18.02 -4.49
N VAL A 143 22.00 -17.19 -3.85
CA VAL A 143 21.65 -15.79 -3.54
C VAL A 143 21.45 -14.98 -4.81
N LEU A 144 22.28 -15.16 -5.84
CA LEU A 144 22.13 -14.47 -7.12
C LEU A 144 20.81 -14.84 -7.81
N ILE A 145 20.47 -16.13 -7.88
CA ILE A 145 19.23 -16.62 -8.48
C ILE A 145 18.02 -16.11 -7.71
N GLU A 146 18.04 -16.20 -6.37
CA GLU A 146 16.97 -15.67 -5.53
C GLU A 146 16.81 -14.16 -5.74
N SER A 147 17.90 -13.39 -5.75
CA SER A 147 17.86 -11.94 -5.91
C SER A 147 17.17 -11.56 -7.22
N ILE A 148 17.46 -12.28 -8.32
CA ILE A 148 16.79 -12.08 -9.62
C ILE A 148 15.29 -12.40 -9.50
N ILE A 149 14.91 -13.49 -8.85
CA ILE A 149 13.50 -13.84 -8.61
C ILE A 149 12.80 -12.74 -7.80
N MET A 150 13.45 -12.21 -6.75
CA MET A 150 12.90 -11.15 -5.92
C MET A 150 12.82 -9.81 -6.65
N MET A 151 13.76 -9.52 -7.56
CA MET A 151 13.67 -8.37 -8.46
C MET A 151 12.45 -8.46 -9.38
N VAL A 152 12.17 -9.65 -9.94
CA VAL A 152 10.95 -9.87 -10.76
C VAL A 152 9.70 -9.69 -9.90
N TYR A 153 9.65 -10.26 -8.70
CA TYR A 153 8.54 -10.09 -7.76
C TYR A 153 8.29 -8.60 -7.42
N SER A 154 9.36 -7.86 -7.10
CA SER A 154 9.27 -6.43 -6.81
C SER A 154 8.83 -5.63 -8.04
N GLY A 155 9.33 -5.98 -9.24
CA GLY A 155 8.88 -5.39 -10.51
C GLY A 155 7.39 -5.60 -10.77
N LEU A 156 6.86 -6.79 -10.49
CA LEU A 156 5.42 -7.07 -10.56
C LEU A 156 4.62 -6.24 -9.55
N ALA A 157 5.13 -6.11 -8.32
CA ALA A 157 4.51 -5.25 -7.30
C ALA A 157 4.47 -3.78 -7.73
N MET A 158 5.57 -3.26 -8.30
CA MET A 158 5.64 -1.90 -8.83
C MET A 158 4.66 -1.68 -9.98
N TRP A 159 4.61 -2.63 -10.93
CA TRP A 159 3.67 -2.60 -12.04
C TRP A 159 2.22 -2.59 -11.54
N GLN A 160 1.91 -3.42 -10.55
CA GLN A 160 0.57 -3.49 -9.96
C GLN A 160 0.18 -2.18 -9.26
N VAL A 161 1.09 -1.57 -8.49
CA VAL A 161 0.84 -0.26 -7.86
C VAL A 161 0.66 0.83 -8.91
N LYS A 162 1.43 0.79 -10.00
CA LYS A 162 1.24 1.71 -11.14
C LYS A 162 -0.15 1.55 -11.77
N HIS A 163 -0.58 0.31 -12.01
CA HIS A 163 -1.91 0.02 -12.51
C HIS A 163 -3.01 0.55 -11.57
N TRP A 164 -2.88 0.35 -10.25
CA TRP A 164 -3.83 0.91 -9.28
C TRP A 164 -3.82 2.45 -9.22
N MET A 165 -2.67 3.09 -9.45
CA MET A 165 -2.60 4.56 -9.55
C MET A 165 -3.37 5.08 -10.77
N GLU A 166 -3.24 4.40 -11.92
CA GLU A 166 -3.96 4.73 -13.15
C GLU A 166 -5.47 4.53 -12.96
N GLU A 167 -5.88 3.40 -12.37
CA GLU A 167 -7.28 3.08 -12.10
C GLU A 167 -7.93 4.04 -11.08
N ALA A 168 -7.17 4.51 -10.07
CA ALA A 168 -7.66 5.48 -9.10
C ALA A 168 -7.86 6.88 -9.70
N ARG A 169 -7.10 7.23 -10.75
CA ARG A 169 -7.27 8.49 -11.49
C ARG A 169 -8.62 8.52 -12.23
N ASP A 170 -9.11 7.37 -12.68
CA ASP A 170 -10.29 7.25 -13.53
C ASP A 170 -11.62 7.12 -12.74
N GLN A 171 -11.67 7.64 -11.49
CA GLN A 171 -12.88 7.70 -10.61
C GLN A 171 -13.60 6.35 -10.34
N ASN A 172 -12.88 5.22 -10.36
CA ASN A 172 -13.49 3.89 -10.16
C ASN A 172 -14.12 3.63 -8.76
N TYR A 173 -13.96 4.57 -7.82
CA TYR A 173 -14.38 4.43 -6.43
C TYR A 173 -15.51 5.40 -6.07
N SER A 174 -16.47 4.93 -5.26
CA SER A 174 -17.51 5.80 -4.71
C SER A 174 -16.97 6.80 -3.67
N ASN A 175 -15.79 6.51 -3.11
CA ASN A 175 -15.02 7.41 -2.27
C ASN A 175 -13.64 7.72 -2.91
N PRO A 176 -13.41 8.93 -3.44
CA PRO A 176 -12.19 9.29 -4.18
C PRO A 176 -10.92 9.26 -3.34
N ASP A 177 -11.04 9.27 -2.00
CA ASP A 177 -9.91 9.32 -1.09
C ASP A 177 -9.43 7.94 -0.59
N ASP A 178 -10.03 6.83 -1.04
CA ASP A 178 -9.70 5.49 -0.55
C ASP A 178 -8.29 5.02 -0.99
N PHE A 179 -7.81 5.49 -2.14
CA PHE A 179 -6.48 5.15 -2.65
C PHE A 179 -5.47 6.32 -2.45
N PRO A 180 -4.39 6.13 -1.67
CA PRO A 180 -3.42 7.19 -1.38
C PRO A 180 -2.42 7.44 -2.53
N ALA A 181 -2.89 8.03 -3.63
CA ALA A 181 -2.12 8.23 -4.87
C ALA A 181 -0.86 9.10 -4.70
N ASP A 182 -0.90 10.14 -3.84
CA ASP A 182 0.27 10.99 -3.57
C ASP A 182 1.42 10.22 -2.94
N TYR A 183 1.08 9.29 -2.04
CA TYR A 183 2.07 8.42 -1.42
C TYR A 183 2.61 7.42 -2.42
N ALA A 184 1.72 6.78 -3.18
CA ALA A 184 2.09 5.84 -4.24
C ALA A 184 3.12 6.45 -5.18
N ARG A 185 2.89 7.68 -5.68
CA ARG A 185 3.82 8.42 -6.56
C ARG A 185 5.22 8.64 -5.96
N ARG A 186 5.34 8.74 -4.64
CA ARG A 186 6.63 8.92 -3.95
C ARG A 186 7.41 7.62 -3.75
N VAL A 187 6.72 6.51 -3.50
CA VAL A 187 7.37 5.27 -3.04
C VAL A 187 7.40 4.15 -4.06
N TRP A 188 6.60 4.20 -5.13
CA TRP A 188 6.51 3.09 -6.09
C TRP A 188 7.84 2.80 -6.81
N LEU A 189 8.72 3.80 -6.99
CA LEU A 189 10.06 3.63 -7.57
C LEU A 189 11.16 3.35 -6.53
N ALA A 190 10.83 3.28 -5.24
CA ALA A 190 11.82 3.01 -4.19
C ALA A 190 12.71 1.78 -4.49
N PRO A 191 12.16 0.61 -4.96
CA PRO A 191 12.99 -0.56 -5.27
C PRO A 191 14.14 -0.27 -6.25
N VAL A 192 13.90 0.59 -7.23
CA VAL A 192 14.89 0.93 -8.26
C VAL A 192 15.89 1.95 -7.73
N LEU A 193 15.42 2.93 -6.94
CA LEU A 193 16.26 4.02 -6.43
C LEU A 193 17.37 3.54 -5.49
N PHE A 194 17.11 2.57 -4.62
CA PHE A 194 18.14 2.05 -3.71
C PHE A 194 18.93 0.87 -4.28
N THR A 195 18.60 0.34 -5.47
CA THR A 195 19.35 -0.76 -6.10
C THR A 195 20.87 -0.52 -6.14
N PRO A 196 21.38 0.70 -6.46
CA PRO A 196 22.81 0.96 -6.45
C PRO A 196 23.50 0.80 -5.09
N LEU A 197 22.77 0.76 -3.98
CA LEU A 197 23.30 0.59 -2.62
C LEU A 197 23.33 -0.89 -2.16
N LEU A 198 22.89 -1.83 -2.99
CA LEU A 198 22.73 -3.24 -2.59
C LEU A 198 23.79 -4.15 -3.22
N TRP A 199 24.20 -3.81 -4.45
CA TRP A 199 25.04 -4.65 -5.29
C TRP A 199 26.54 -4.38 -5.22
N PRO A 200 27.04 -3.14 -5.01
CA PRO A 200 28.47 -2.87 -5.03
C PRO A 200 29.26 -3.78 -4.09
N ALA A 201 28.89 -3.85 -2.82
CA ALA A 201 29.59 -4.68 -1.85
C ALA A 201 29.57 -6.19 -2.21
N TYR A 202 28.47 -6.65 -2.81
CA TYR A 202 28.31 -8.05 -3.24
C TYR A 202 29.15 -8.38 -4.47
N ILE A 203 29.12 -7.52 -5.51
CA ILE A 203 29.83 -7.73 -6.78
C ILE A 203 31.34 -7.61 -6.59
N TRP A 204 31.79 -6.59 -5.85
CA TRP A 204 33.22 -6.36 -5.60
C TRP A 204 33.77 -7.20 -4.44
N ASP A 205 32.94 -7.99 -3.75
CA ASP A 205 33.29 -8.79 -2.58
C ASP A 205 34.15 -8.00 -1.57
N SER A 206 33.72 -6.76 -1.29
CA SER A 206 34.54 -5.75 -0.60
C SER A 206 33.91 -5.28 0.72
N PRO A 207 34.56 -5.52 1.87
CA PRO A 207 34.10 -5.04 3.17
C PRO A 207 34.02 -3.51 3.28
N LEU A 208 34.85 -2.79 2.53
CA LEU A 208 34.82 -1.32 2.50
C LEU A 208 33.54 -0.81 1.86
N TRP A 209 33.18 -1.34 0.69
CA TRP A 209 31.91 -1.00 0.04
C TRP A 209 30.71 -1.37 0.93
N MET A 210 30.77 -2.51 1.62
CA MET A 210 29.72 -2.91 2.57
C MET A 210 29.57 -1.91 3.73
N ALA A 211 30.68 -1.42 4.28
CA ALA A 211 30.62 -0.42 5.34
C ALA A 211 30.02 0.92 4.86
N ILE A 212 30.37 1.34 3.63
CA ILE A 212 29.77 2.52 3.00
C ILE A 212 28.26 2.32 2.81
N ASP A 213 27.86 1.19 2.23
CA ASP A 213 26.45 0.83 2.00
C ASP A 213 25.66 0.82 3.32
N ASN A 214 26.21 0.21 4.38
CA ASN A 214 25.59 0.20 5.72
C ASN A 214 25.36 1.60 6.29
N VAL A 215 26.33 2.52 6.16
CA VAL A 215 26.18 3.90 6.63
C VAL A 215 25.11 4.65 5.81
N LEU A 216 25.10 4.47 4.49
CA LEU A 216 24.10 5.10 3.61
C LEU A 216 22.69 4.54 3.87
N LEU A 217 22.56 3.24 4.10
CA LEU A 217 21.30 2.60 4.47
C LEU A 217 20.82 3.02 5.87
N ALA A 218 21.73 3.20 6.82
CA ALA A 218 21.40 3.74 8.14
C ALA A 218 20.80 5.15 8.06
N ALA A 219 21.40 6.03 7.25
CA ALA A 219 20.84 7.36 6.97
C ALA A 219 19.49 7.27 6.25
N SER A 220 19.38 6.35 5.29
CA SER A 220 18.15 6.12 4.53
C SER A 220 16.99 5.63 5.40
N ASN A 221 17.26 4.82 6.44
CA ASN A 221 16.24 4.37 7.40
C ASN A 221 15.56 5.54 8.12
N ILE A 222 16.33 6.58 8.47
CA ILE A 222 15.80 7.80 9.08
C ILE A 222 14.88 8.54 8.09
N LEU A 223 15.32 8.69 6.84
CA LEU A 223 14.53 9.33 5.78
C LEU A 223 13.24 8.55 5.45
N LEU A 224 13.32 7.22 5.42
CA LEU A 224 12.17 6.34 5.22
C LEU A 224 11.18 6.44 6.38
N LEU A 225 11.67 6.49 7.62
CA LEU A 225 10.82 6.67 8.80
C LEU A 225 10.04 7.98 8.68
N LEU A 226 10.71 9.09 8.35
CA LEU A 226 10.06 10.38 8.14
C LEU A 226 9.03 10.36 7.00
N ASN A 227 9.25 9.57 5.95
CA ASN A 227 8.31 9.43 4.85
C ASN A 227 7.11 8.52 5.17
N VAL A 228 7.27 7.50 5.99
CA VAL A 228 6.20 6.52 6.33
C VAL A 228 5.34 6.98 7.52
N MET A 229 5.90 7.82 8.39
CA MET A 229 5.23 8.35 9.58
C MET A 229 3.94 9.14 9.29
N PRO A 230 3.90 10.03 8.27
CA PRO A 230 2.69 10.73 7.89
C PRO A 230 1.53 9.77 7.63
N ALA A 231 0.35 10.15 8.09
CA ALA A 231 -0.86 9.44 7.73
C ALA A 231 -1.23 9.84 6.29
N TRP A 232 -0.73 9.11 5.30
CA TRP A 232 -1.01 9.40 3.88
C TRP A 232 -2.50 9.30 3.53
N ARG A 233 -3.24 8.48 4.28
CA ARG A 233 -4.71 8.40 4.24
C ARG A 233 -5.41 9.34 5.23
N ARG A 234 -4.71 10.31 5.86
CA ARG A 234 -5.32 11.38 6.70
C ARG A 234 -5.62 12.62 5.89
N LYS A 235 -4.84 12.96 4.86
CA LYS A 235 -5.18 14.11 4.02
C LYS A 235 -6.52 13.88 3.34
N THR A 236 -6.78 12.66 2.86
CA THR A 236 -8.13 12.09 2.69
C THR A 236 -9.11 12.65 3.72
N ILE A 237 -8.91 12.44 5.03
CA ILE A 237 -9.74 12.89 6.18
C ILE A 237 -9.82 14.43 6.37
N LEU A 238 -9.02 15.25 5.68
CA LEU A 238 -9.03 16.73 5.79
C LEU A 238 -9.33 17.48 4.47
N SER A 239 -8.93 16.97 3.30
CA SER A 239 -8.93 17.64 1.97
C SER A 239 -10.29 17.78 1.31
N SER A 240 -11.29 17.02 1.76
CA SER A 240 -12.69 17.25 1.42
C SER A 240 -13.25 18.62 1.78
N SER A 241 -12.44 19.46 2.41
CA SER A 241 -12.83 20.79 2.84
C SER A 241 -12.90 21.78 1.68
N GLU A 242 -12.14 21.58 0.58
CA GLU A 242 -11.71 22.70 -0.28
C GLU A 242 -11.90 22.57 -1.82
N ALA A 243 -12.28 21.43 -2.43
CA ALA A 243 -12.01 21.20 -3.87
C ALA A 243 -13.18 21.07 -4.90
N ASP A 244 -14.46 21.32 -4.58
CA ASP A 244 -15.59 21.12 -5.54
C ASP A 244 -16.05 22.40 -6.27
N ILE A 245 -15.16 23.11 -6.95
CA ILE A 245 -15.55 24.17 -7.89
C ILE A 245 -14.90 23.84 -9.25
N THR A 246 -15.72 23.73 -10.30
CA THR A 246 -15.44 23.89 -11.75
C THR A 246 -15.67 22.65 -12.66
N GLU A 247 -16.94 22.52 -13.07
CA GLU A 247 -17.53 22.35 -14.43
C GLU A 247 -17.00 21.33 -15.47
N CYS A 248 -17.95 20.61 -16.08
CA CYS A 248 -17.89 20.03 -17.42
C CYS A 248 -19.09 20.51 -18.25
N HIS A 249 -18.83 21.23 -19.34
CA HIS A 249 -19.82 21.60 -20.36
C HIS A 249 -20.03 20.47 -21.39
N GLU A 250 -21.20 20.56 -22.04
CA GLU A 250 -21.93 19.63 -22.91
C GLU A 250 -21.32 19.38 -24.31
N GLU A 251 -21.60 18.21 -24.90
CA GLU A 251 -21.67 18.00 -26.37
C GLU A 251 -22.80 17.02 -26.76
N PRO A 252 -23.37 17.11 -27.99
CA PRO A 252 -24.68 16.56 -28.38
C PRO A 252 -24.67 15.10 -28.87
N THR A 253 -25.86 14.49 -28.83
CA THR A 253 -26.15 13.06 -28.79
C THR A 253 -26.51 12.41 -30.14
N ASP A 254 -26.21 11.10 -30.25
CA ASP A 254 -26.68 10.11 -31.24
C ASP A 254 -27.84 9.31 -30.61
N ASP A 255 -29.01 9.27 -31.24
CA ASP A 255 -30.27 8.78 -30.64
C ASP A 255 -30.21 7.30 -30.21
N ASN A 256 -29.47 6.45 -30.94
CA ASN A 256 -29.30 5.03 -30.58
C ASN A 256 -28.40 4.86 -29.34
N LYS A 257 -27.41 5.75 -29.17
CA LYS A 257 -26.61 5.79 -27.94
C LYS A 257 -27.43 6.24 -26.74
N ASN A 258 -28.37 7.17 -26.93
CA ASN A 258 -29.24 7.60 -25.85
C ASN A 258 -30.14 6.46 -25.34
N GLU A 259 -30.76 5.68 -26.23
CA GLU A 259 -31.58 4.52 -25.83
C GLU A 259 -30.76 3.47 -25.05
N GLN A 260 -29.52 3.20 -25.48
CA GLN A 260 -28.62 2.27 -24.77
C GLN A 260 -28.17 2.80 -23.40
N ILE A 261 -27.90 4.12 -23.30
CA ILE A 261 -27.57 4.78 -22.03
C ILE A 261 -28.76 4.70 -21.07
N GLU A 262 -29.98 4.88 -21.57
CA GLU A 262 -31.19 4.86 -20.75
C GLU A 262 -31.52 3.45 -20.24
N GLN A 263 -31.39 2.43 -21.09
CA GLN A 263 -31.53 1.03 -20.66
C GLN A 263 -30.45 0.64 -19.63
N THR A 264 -29.20 1.06 -19.87
CA THR A 264 -28.09 0.86 -18.92
C THR A 264 -28.36 1.57 -17.58
N ALA A 265 -28.99 2.75 -17.62
CA ALA A 265 -29.32 3.52 -16.43
C ALA A 265 -30.33 2.79 -15.54
N ILE A 266 -31.35 2.16 -16.15
CA ILE A 266 -32.36 1.37 -15.43
C ILE A 266 -31.72 0.20 -14.67
N GLU A 267 -30.83 -0.56 -15.32
CA GLU A 267 -30.13 -1.68 -14.67
C GLU A 267 -29.22 -1.22 -13.52
N ILE A 268 -28.54 -0.09 -13.71
CA ILE A 268 -27.73 0.55 -12.66
C ILE A 268 -28.61 0.93 -11.47
N GLU A 269 -29.77 1.55 -11.71
CA GLU A 269 -30.69 1.94 -10.63
C GLU A 269 -31.21 0.71 -9.87
N GLU A 270 -31.60 -0.36 -10.58
CA GLU A 270 -32.10 -1.58 -9.97
C GLU A 270 -31.08 -2.19 -9.01
N TYR A 271 -29.82 -2.28 -9.42
CA TYR A 271 -28.75 -2.79 -8.56
C TYR A 271 -28.40 -1.81 -7.44
N VAL A 272 -28.01 -0.58 -7.79
CA VAL A 272 -27.44 0.36 -6.82
C VAL A 272 -28.49 0.78 -5.81
N LYS A 273 -29.68 1.20 -6.27
CA LYS A 273 -30.77 1.70 -5.43
C LYS A 273 -31.72 0.59 -5.00
N GLY A 274 -32.19 -0.25 -5.93
CA GLY A 274 -33.18 -1.29 -5.64
C GLY A 274 -32.66 -2.35 -4.66
N GLN A 275 -31.46 -2.87 -4.90
CA GLN A 275 -30.80 -3.83 -3.99
C GLN A 275 -30.03 -3.16 -2.85
N ARG A 276 -30.07 -1.82 -2.78
CA ARG A 276 -29.36 -0.99 -1.79
C ARG A 276 -27.86 -1.24 -1.74
N ALA A 277 -27.23 -1.55 -2.87
CA ALA A 277 -25.78 -1.73 -2.94
C ALA A 277 -25.01 -0.46 -2.51
N TYR A 278 -25.63 0.72 -2.60
CA TYR A 278 -25.08 1.98 -2.07
C TYR A 278 -24.77 1.93 -0.56
N LEU A 279 -25.36 1.01 0.20
CA LEU A 279 -25.06 0.81 1.63
C LEU A 279 -23.69 0.15 1.87
N ASP A 280 -23.06 -0.44 0.86
CA ASP A 280 -21.69 -0.90 0.98
C ASP A 280 -20.72 0.28 0.88
N SER A 281 -19.98 0.54 1.95
CA SER A 281 -18.97 1.61 2.01
C SER A 281 -17.79 1.44 1.05
N HIS A 282 -17.61 0.25 0.49
CA HIS A 282 -16.52 -0.08 -0.43
C HIS A 282 -16.99 -0.28 -1.88
N LEU A 283 -18.25 0.04 -2.20
CA LEU A 283 -18.82 -0.10 -3.53
C LEU A 283 -17.98 0.61 -4.60
N LYS A 284 -17.63 -0.14 -5.65
CA LYS A 284 -16.87 0.31 -6.83
C LYS A 284 -17.74 0.24 -8.07
N LEU A 285 -17.33 0.97 -9.10
CA LEU A 285 -17.97 0.89 -10.41
C LEU A 285 -17.84 -0.53 -11.01
N ASP A 286 -16.74 -1.23 -10.71
CA ASP A 286 -16.55 -2.63 -11.13
C ASP A 286 -17.57 -3.60 -10.51
N ASP A 287 -18.06 -3.32 -9.31
CA ASP A 287 -19.10 -4.14 -8.69
C ASP A 287 -20.42 -3.97 -9.43
N VAL A 288 -20.70 -2.75 -9.94
CA VAL A 288 -21.86 -2.48 -10.81
C VAL A 288 -21.69 -3.17 -12.15
N VAL A 289 -20.51 -3.09 -12.77
CA VAL A 289 -20.18 -3.77 -14.03
C VAL A 289 -20.34 -5.30 -13.92
N ALA A 290 -19.83 -5.87 -12.83
CA ALA A 290 -19.93 -7.31 -12.59
C ALA A 290 -21.39 -7.76 -12.43
N HIS A 291 -22.23 -6.93 -11.82
CA HIS A 291 -23.63 -7.24 -11.54
C HIS A 291 -24.56 -7.01 -12.74
N THR A 292 -24.34 -5.96 -13.53
CA THR A 292 -25.15 -5.68 -14.73
C THR A 292 -24.72 -6.49 -15.94
N HIS A 293 -23.54 -7.13 -15.90
CA HIS A 293 -22.93 -7.82 -17.05
C HIS A 293 -22.71 -6.91 -18.28
N LEU A 294 -22.70 -5.59 -18.08
CA LEU A 294 -22.49 -4.59 -19.14
C LEU A 294 -21.01 -4.23 -19.26
N GLY A 295 -20.61 -3.70 -20.42
CA GLY A 295 -19.24 -3.23 -20.63
C GLY A 295 -18.92 -2.03 -19.72
N ARG A 296 -17.75 -2.03 -19.07
CA ARG A 296 -17.28 -0.93 -18.19
C ARG A 296 -17.36 0.45 -18.83
N THR A 297 -17.08 0.55 -20.13
CA THR A 297 -17.21 1.79 -20.90
C THR A 297 -18.66 2.29 -20.94
N ASN A 298 -19.63 1.40 -21.13
CA ASN A 298 -21.05 1.76 -21.20
C ASN A 298 -21.57 2.18 -19.83
N VAL A 299 -21.18 1.47 -18.76
CA VAL A 299 -21.56 1.83 -17.39
C VAL A 299 -20.94 3.18 -17.00
N SER A 300 -19.64 3.38 -17.26
CA SER A 300 -18.97 4.67 -16.99
C SER A 300 -19.55 5.82 -17.80
N LEU A 301 -19.88 5.59 -19.07
CA LEU A 301 -20.52 6.58 -19.94
C LEU A 301 -21.90 6.94 -19.40
N THR A 302 -22.69 5.95 -18.98
CA THR A 302 -24.02 6.15 -18.41
C THR A 302 -23.97 6.94 -17.12
N PHE A 303 -23.01 6.68 -16.22
CA PHE A 303 -22.83 7.52 -15.03
C PHE A 303 -22.51 8.97 -15.38
N ARG A 304 -21.67 9.19 -16.39
CA ARG A 304 -21.29 10.54 -16.83
C ARG A 304 -22.45 11.28 -17.50
N CYS A 305 -23.23 10.61 -18.33
CA CYS A 305 -24.32 11.20 -19.11
C CYS A 305 -25.63 11.31 -18.32
N HIS A 306 -25.94 10.33 -17.48
CA HIS A 306 -27.26 10.18 -16.84
C HIS A 306 -27.25 10.50 -15.33
N PHE A 307 -26.11 10.34 -14.66
CA PHE A 307 -26.03 10.42 -13.19
C PHE A 307 -24.91 11.33 -12.65
N SER A 308 -24.32 12.17 -13.49
CA SER A 308 -23.10 12.98 -13.27
C SER A 308 -21.81 12.18 -13.07
N SER A 309 -21.72 11.39 -12.01
CA SER A 309 -20.60 10.48 -11.74
C SER A 309 -21.05 9.35 -10.83
N PHE A 310 -20.34 8.21 -10.89
CA PHE A 310 -20.60 7.07 -10.01
C PHE A 310 -20.59 7.45 -8.53
N ALA A 311 -19.56 8.21 -8.11
CA ALA A 311 -19.44 8.65 -6.73
C ALA A 311 -20.60 9.57 -6.31
N ASN A 312 -21.01 10.51 -7.15
CA ASN A 312 -22.09 11.45 -6.82
C ASN A 312 -23.44 10.73 -6.72
N TYR A 313 -23.73 9.82 -7.64
CA TYR A 313 -24.96 9.03 -7.61
C TYR A 313 -25.08 8.17 -6.36
N VAL A 314 -24.03 7.40 -6.05
CA VAL A 314 -24.03 6.54 -4.85
C VAL A 314 -24.15 7.40 -3.59
N ASN A 315 -23.43 8.51 -3.53
CA ASN A 315 -23.45 9.37 -2.36
C ASN A 315 -24.80 10.09 -2.18
N SER A 316 -25.51 10.46 -3.25
CA SER A 316 -26.84 11.07 -3.12
C SER A 316 -27.83 10.09 -2.48
N LEU A 317 -27.80 8.82 -2.87
CA LEU A 317 -28.60 7.76 -2.28
C LEU A 317 -28.25 7.55 -0.80
N ARG A 318 -26.95 7.51 -0.46
CA ARG A 318 -26.49 7.38 0.93
C ARG A 318 -26.94 8.56 1.80
N LEU A 319 -26.97 9.79 1.26
CA LEU A 319 -27.47 10.96 1.99
C LEU A 319 -28.97 10.86 2.27
N THR A 320 -29.76 10.50 1.26
CA THR A 320 -31.20 10.30 1.44
C THR A 320 -31.47 9.22 2.48
N HIS A 321 -30.72 8.11 2.45
CA HIS A 321 -30.85 7.06 3.45
C HIS A 321 -30.46 7.53 4.86
N TYR A 322 -29.42 8.36 4.99
CA TYR A 322 -29.01 8.92 6.27
C TYR A 322 -30.11 9.76 6.92
N GLU A 323 -30.78 10.60 6.13
CA GLU A 323 -31.90 11.43 6.62
C GLU A 323 -33.08 10.56 7.05
N GLN A 324 -33.42 9.54 6.26
CA GLN A 324 -34.45 8.55 6.61
C GLN A 324 -34.09 7.79 7.90
N TYR A 325 -32.84 7.33 8.02
CA TYR A 325 -32.37 6.56 9.16
C TYR A 325 -32.48 7.36 10.47
N LEU A 326 -32.07 8.64 10.46
CA LEU A 326 -32.20 9.51 11.63
C LEU A 326 -33.65 9.78 12.04
N SER A 327 -34.57 9.91 11.07
CA SER A 327 -35.99 10.08 11.38
C SER A 327 -36.60 8.84 12.04
N GLN A 328 -36.11 7.65 11.69
CA GLN A 328 -36.57 6.38 12.26
C GLN A 328 -35.88 6.03 13.59
N HIS A 329 -34.66 6.52 13.82
CA HIS A 329 -33.86 6.25 15.01
C HIS A 329 -33.37 7.55 15.68
N PRO A 330 -34.26 8.34 16.32
CA PRO A 330 -33.91 9.67 16.85
C PRO A 330 -32.85 9.66 17.96
N ASN A 331 -32.68 8.52 18.64
CA ASN A 331 -31.77 8.35 19.77
C ASN A 331 -30.37 7.82 19.36
N GLU A 332 -30.16 7.49 18.08
CA GLU A 332 -28.87 7.02 17.61
C GLU A 332 -27.87 8.14 17.35
N THR A 333 -26.58 7.80 17.45
CA THR A 333 -25.51 8.76 17.18
C THR A 333 -25.42 9.03 15.68
N LYS A 334 -25.04 10.27 15.33
CA LYS A 334 -24.77 10.66 13.94
C LYS A 334 -23.71 9.78 13.27
N GLU A 335 -22.76 9.27 14.06
CA GLU A 335 -21.75 8.31 13.58
C GLU A 335 -22.36 6.95 13.23
N SER A 336 -23.24 6.41 14.08
CA SER A 336 -23.97 5.17 13.79
C SER A 336 -24.83 5.31 12.53
N ALA A 337 -25.58 6.40 12.42
CA ALA A 337 -26.42 6.69 11.25
C ALA A 337 -25.61 6.79 9.95
N ALA A 338 -24.41 7.37 9.99
CA ALA A 338 -23.52 7.45 8.83
C ALA A 338 -23.00 6.08 8.41
N LEU A 339 -22.56 5.25 9.36
CA LEU A 339 -22.12 3.89 9.09
C LEU A 339 -23.27 3.03 8.52
N ALA A 340 -24.45 3.14 9.11
CA ALA A 340 -25.66 2.44 8.66
C ALA A 340 -26.15 2.88 7.27
N SER A 341 -25.73 4.06 6.82
CA SER A 341 -26.06 4.60 5.49
C SER A 341 -24.98 4.36 4.45
N GLY A 342 -24.03 3.46 4.73
CA GLY A 342 -22.98 3.07 3.80
C GLY A 342 -21.82 4.05 3.68
N PHE A 343 -21.72 5.03 4.58
CA PHE A 343 -20.51 5.83 4.68
C PHE A 343 -19.50 5.13 5.57
N SER A 344 -18.21 5.19 5.21
CA SER A 344 -17.14 4.67 6.06
C SER A 344 -16.95 5.48 7.36
N SER A 345 -17.53 6.68 7.46
CA SER A 345 -17.52 7.55 8.64
C SER A 345 -18.56 8.67 8.53
N TYR A 346 -18.91 9.30 9.66
CA TYR A 346 -19.69 10.54 9.65
C TYR A 346 -19.03 11.67 8.85
N THR A 347 -17.69 11.72 8.86
CA THR A 347 -16.96 12.67 8.03
C THR A 347 -17.19 12.40 6.54
N ALA A 348 -17.22 11.14 6.10
CA ALA A 348 -17.53 10.78 4.71
C ALA A 348 -18.96 11.21 4.32
N TYR A 349 -19.95 10.99 5.18
CA TYR A 349 -21.31 11.52 5.01
C TYR A 349 -21.30 13.05 4.82
N TYR A 350 -20.65 13.78 5.74
CA TYR A 350 -20.66 15.24 5.71
C TYR A 350 -20.04 15.81 4.43
N ARG A 351 -19.03 15.14 3.89
CA ARG A 351 -18.36 15.54 2.65
C ARG A 351 -19.18 15.25 1.43
N ALA A 352 -19.79 14.06 1.38
CA ALA A 352 -20.75 13.72 0.34
C ALA A 352 -21.89 14.74 0.32
N LYS A 353 -22.42 15.11 1.51
CA LYS A 353 -23.45 16.15 1.66
C LYS A 353 -22.98 17.49 1.14
N LYS A 354 -21.83 17.96 1.64
CA LYS A 354 -21.25 19.25 1.24
C LYS A 354 -20.91 19.30 -0.25
N LYS A 355 -20.37 18.21 -0.81
CA LYS A 355 -20.05 18.06 -2.23
C LYS A 355 -21.30 18.18 -3.09
N LEU A 356 -22.34 17.40 -2.78
CA LEU A 356 -23.60 17.45 -3.52
C LEU A 356 -24.32 18.80 -3.34
N GLU A 357 -24.22 19.44 -2.17
CA GLU A 357 -24.71 20.80 -1.95
C GLU A 357 -23.95 21.83 -2.79
N ASN A 358 -22.61 21.74 -2.87
CA ASN A 358 -21.77 22.64 -3.65
C ASN A 358 -21.98 22.49 -5.17
N GLU A 359 -22.21 21.26 -5.64
CA GLU A 359 -22.49 20.97 -7.05
C GLU A 359 -23.97 21.23 -7.42
N GLY A 360 -24.80 21.75 -6.50
CA GLY A 360 -26.22 22.02 -6.72
C GLY A 360 -27.11 20.77 -6.85
N LEU A 361 -26.58 19.60 -6.49
CA LEU A 361 -27.17 18.26 -6.62
C LEU A 361 -27.77 17.71 -5.30
N SER A 362 -27.77 18.50 -4.23
CA SER A 362 -28.32 18.06 -2.93
C SER A 362 -29.84 17.87 -3.01
N PRO A 363 -30.40 16.77 -2.47
CA PRO A 363 -31.83 16.61 -2.35
C PRO A 363 -32.38 17.78 -1.50
N LYS A 364 -33.25 18.60 -2.09
CA LYS A 364 -33.93 19.68 -1.37
C LYS A 364 -34.62 19.08 -0.15
N THR A 365 -34.11 19.36 1.04
CA THR A 365 -34.80 19.08 2.30
C THR A 365 -36.16 19.77 2.24
N THR A 366 -37.20 18.97 2.01
CA THR A 366 -38.57 19.45 2.08
C THR A 366 -38.88 19.53 3.57
N LYS A 367 -38.99 20.76 4.08
CA LYS A 367 -39.48 21.01 5.44
C LYS A 367 -41.00 20.89 5.48
#